data_AF-A0A6B3H5K8-F1
#
_entry.id   AF-A0A6B3H5K8-F1
#
_cell.length_a   1.000
_cell.length_b   1.000
_cell.length_c   1.000
_cell.angle_alpha   90.00
_cell.angle_beta   90.00
_cell.angle_gamma   90.00
#
_symmetry.space_group_name_H-M   'P 1'
#
loop_
_entity.id
_entity.type
_entity.pdbx_description
1 polymer ?
#
loop_
_entity_poly.entity_id
_entity_poly.type
_entity_poly.pdbx_seq_one_letter_code
_entity_poly.pdbx_strand_id
1 'polypeptide(L)' 'SAYDLTLIARSGMQKKDFREYAATASADFPGEKKGKKRESFEIQNTNRLITGDIGVDPYQGIAGVKNG' A
#
# COMPACT_ATOMS: atom_id res chain seq x y z
N SER A 1 -19.55 8.99 -0.31
CA SER A 1 -20.20 7.89 0.46
C SER A 1 -19.33 6.62 0.39
N ALA A 2 -19.67 5.56 1.13
CA ALA A 2 -19.01 4.25 0.96
C ALA A 2 -19.15 3.69 -0.47
N TYR A 3 -20.30 3.98 -1.11
CA TYR A 3 -20.57 3.62 -2.51
C TYR A 3 -19.59 4.32 -3.46
N ASP A 4 -19.42 5.64 -3.35
CA ASP A 4 -18.53 6.40 -4.25
C ASP A 4 -17.07 5.97 -4.10
N LEU A 5 -16.60 5.72 -2.87
CA LEU A 5 -15.25 5.22 -2.61
C LEU A 5 -15.02 3.85 -3.25
N THR A 6 -16.04 2.98 -3.24
CA THR A 6 -15.98 1.68 -3.91
C THR A 6 -15.88 1.81 -5.42
N LEU A 7 -16.59 2.78 -6.02
CA LEU A 7 -16.47 3.05 -7.46
C LEU A 7 -15.08 3.58 -7.84
N ILE A 8 -14.48 4.44 -7.01
CA ILE A 8 -13.10 4.91 -7.19
C ILE A 8 -12.13 3.74 -7.12
N ALA A 9 -12.23 2.90 -6.10
CA ALA A 9 -11.40 1.71 -5.94
C ALA A 9 -11.56 0.76 -7.14
N ARG A 10 -12.80 0.46 -7.56
CA ARG A 10 -13.08 -0.39 -8.72
C ARG A 10 -12.41 0.14 -9.99
N SER A 11 -12.51 1.45 -10.24
CA SER A 11 -11.88 2.10 -11.39
C SER A 11 -10.36 2.01 -11.31
N GLY A 12 -9.76 2.30 -10.15
CA GLY A 12 -8.33 2.15 -9.90
C GLY A 12 -7.84 0.72 -10.17
N MET A 13 -8.55 -0.29 -9.67
CA MET A 13 -8.17 -1.70 -9.80
C MET A 13 -8.17 -2.21 -11.26
N GLN A 14 -8.76 -1.49 -12.22
CA GLN A 14 -8.61 -1.82 -13.65
C GLN A 14 -7.20 -1.51 -14.17
N LYS A 15 -6.47 -0.58 -13.54
CA LYS A 15 -5.12 -0.17 -13.96
C LYS A 15 -4.05 -1.06 -13.32
N LYS A 16 -3.09 -1.52 -14.13
CA LYS A 16 -2.06 -2.48 -13.69
C LYS A 16 -1.16 -1.91 -12.60
N ASP A 17 -0.68 -0.69 -12.79
CA ASP A 17 0.16 0.05 -11.86
C ASP A 17 -0.52 0.27 -10.51
N PHE A 18 -1.80 0.64 -10.51
CA PHE A 18 -2.56 0.81 -9.28
C PHE A 18 -2.69 -0.50 -8.52
N ARG A 19 -2.97 -1.63 -9.19
CA ARG A 19 -3.03 -2.94 -8.53
C ARG A 19 -1.70 -3.32 -7.91
N GLU A 20 -0.60 -3.06 -8.63
CA GLU A 20 0.75 -3.33 -8.13
C GLU A 20 1.02 -2.53 -6.85
N TYR A 21 0.87 -1.20 -6.90
CA TYR A 21 1.11 -0.35 -5.72
C TYR A 21 0.18 -0.64 -4.55
N ALA A 22 -1.10 -0.90 -4.82
CA ALA A 22 -2.08 -1.16 -3.78
C ALA A 22 -1.83 -2.49 -3.04
N ALA A 23 -1.19 -3.46 -3.69
CA ALA A 23 -0.86 -4.77 -3.13
C ALA A 23 0.56 -4.87 -2.56
N THR A 24 1.44 -3.89 -2.82
CA THR A 24 2.82 -3.87 -2.30
C THR A 24 2.83 -3.87 -0.77
N ALA A 25 3.48 -4.87 -0.17
CA ALA A 25 3.60 -5.00 1.29
C ALA A 25 4.69 -4.09 1.87
N SER A 26 5.85 -4.01 1.21
CA SER A 26 6.94 -3.10 1.55
C SER A 26 7.65 -2.60 0.29
N ALA A 27 8.33 -1.47 0.39
CA ALA A 27 9.12 -0.90 -0.70
C ALA A 27 10.32 -0.12 -0.17
N ASP A 28 11.44 -0.16 -0.89
CA ASP A 28 12.58 0.73 -0.62
C ASP A 28 12.26 2.15 -1.11
N PHE A 29 12.24 3.09 -0.18
CA PHE A 29 12.02 4.50 -0.49
C PHE A 29 13.37 5.24 -0.54
N PRO A 30 13.61 6.07 -1.57
CA PRO A 30 14.86 6.81 -1.68
C PRO A 30 15.00 7.81 -0.54
N GLY A 31 16.17 7.81 0.11
CA GLY A 31 16.52 8.77 1.13
C GLY A 31 16.99 10.09 0.54
N GLU A 32 16.24 11.17 0.73
CA GLU A 32 16.70 12.52 0.42
C GLU A 32 16.59 13.45 1.64
N LYS A 33 17.66 14.21 1.90
CA LYS A 33 17.66 15.36 2.80
C LYS A 33 18.12 16.57 2.01
N LYS A 34 17.57 17.76 2.26
CA LYS A 34 17.97 18.99 1.55
C LYS A 34 19.50 19.11 1.49
N GLY A 35 20.07 18.99 0.29
CA GLY A 35 21.51 19.08 0.03
C GLY A 35 22.36 17.89 0.46
N LYS A 36 21.79 16.77 0.95
CA LYS A 36 22.52 15.56 1.35
C LYS A 36 21.76 14.30 0.96
N LYS A 37 22.43 13.36 0.28
CA LYS A 37 21.89 12.01 0.08
C LYS A 37 21.78 11.30 1.42
N ARG A 38 20.64 10.66 1.67
CA ARG A 38 20.44 9.71 2.78
C ARG A 38 20.32 8.32 2.15
N GLU A 39 20.67 7.29 2.90
CA GLU A 39 20.41 5.91 2.46
C GLU A 39 18.91 5.68 2.26
N SER A 40 18.58 4.79 1.32
CA SER A 40 17.22 4.29 1.17
C SER A 40 16.75 3.64 2.47
N PHE A 41 15.45 3.66 2.70
CA PHE A 41 14.84 3.03 3.86
C PHE A 41 13.55 2.33 3.43
N GLU A 42 13.23 1.22 4.07
CA GLU A 42 12.00 0.50 3.77
C GLU A 42 10.79 1.28 4.32
N ILE A 43 9.73 1.37 3.51
CA ILE A 43 8.38 1.72 3.95
C ILE A 43 7.50 0.47 3.92
N GLN A 44 6.59 0.37 4.88
CA GLN A 44 5.65 -0.73 4.97
C GLN A 44 4.21 -0.25 4.75
N ASN A 45 3.42 -1.08 4.09
CA ASN A 45 2.01 -0.82 3.89
C ASN A 45 1.29 -0.79 5.24
N THR A 46 0.43 0.19 5.44
CA THR A 46 -0.32 0.34 6.70
C THR A 46 -1.56 -0.53 6.76
N ASN A 47 -1.94 -1.18 5.66
CA ASN A 47 -3.02 -2.14 5.63
C ASN A 47 -2.55 -3.46 6.25
N ARG A 48 -2.92 -3.67 7.52
CA ARG A 48 -2.57 -4.87 8.30
C ARG A 48 -3.06 -6.18 7.70
N LEU A 49 -4.08 -6.14 6.84
CA LEU A 49 -4.53 -7.34 6.15
C LEU A 49 -3.54 -7.77 5.04
N ILE A 50 -2.63 -6.88 4.63
CA ILE A 50 -1.53 -7.17 3.70
C ILE A 50 -0.27 -7.58 4.47
N THR A 51 0.17 -6.76 5.43
CA THR A 51 1.46 -6.94 6.11
C THR A 51 1.40 -7.81 7.36
N GLY A 52 0.20 -8.01 7.91
CA GLY A 52 0.02 -8.48 9.28
C GLY A 52 0.28 -7.38 10.30
N ASP A 53 -0.07 -7.67 11.56
CA ASP A 53 0.30 -6.90 12.76
C ASP A 53 0.10 -7.82 14.00
N ILE A 54 0.39 -7.30 15.20
CA ILE A 54 0.14 -8.02 16.45
C ILE A 54 -1.34 -8.42 16.56
N GLY A 55 -1.59 -9.72 16.55
CA GLY A 55 -2.94 -10.30 16.63
C GLY A 55 -3.73 -10.23 15.32
N VAL A 56 -3.09 -9.89 14.20
CA VAL A 56 -3.71 -9.87 12.86
C VAL A 56 -2.79 -10.59 11.89
N ASP A 57 -3.19 -11.79 11.48
CA ASP A 57 -2.50 -12.49 10.39
C ASP A 57 -2.82 -11.83 9.04
N PRO A 58 -1.85 -11.79 8.10
CA PRO A 58 -2.12 -11.39 6.72
C PRO A 58 -3.25 -12.21 6.09
N TYR A 59 -4.20 -11.55 5.44
CA TYR A 59 -5.33 -12.21 4.80
C TYR A 59 -4.95 -12.69 3.39
N GLN A 60 -4.86 -14.00 3.21
CA GLN A 60 -4.49 -14.61 1.94
C GLN A 60 -5.49 -14.26 0.83
N GLY A 61 -4.98 -13.80 -0.30
CA GLY A 61 -5.80 -13.40 -1.46
C GLY A 61 -6.32 -11.95 -1.42
N ILE A 62 -5.93 -11.13 -0.45
CA ILE A 62 -6.27 -9.70 -0.45
C ILE A 62 -5.65 -8.99 -1.67
N ALA A 63 -6.45 -8.16 -2.35
CA ALA A 63 -6.04 -7.47 -3.56
C ALA A 63 -5.45 -6.07 -3.32
N GLY A 64 -5.47 -5.59 -2.07
CA GLY A 64 -4.94 -4.28 -1.70
C GLY A 64 -6.01 -3.29 -1.24
N VAL A 65 -6.00 -2.10 -1.85
CA VAL A 65 -6.66 -0.86 -1.45
C VAL A 65 -6.23 -0.36 -0.06
N LYS A 66 -6.81 0.75 0.40
CA LYS A 66 -6.28 1.53 1.52
C LYS A 66 -7.23 1.56 2.71
N ASN A 67 -6.68 1.39 3.91
CA ASN A 67 -7.35 1.71 5.17
C ASN A 67 -7.47 3.23 5.35
N GLY A 68 -8.62 3.68 5.86
CA GLY A 68 -8.90 5.07 6.24
C GLY A 68 -8.70 5.32 7.72
#